data_AF-A0A1Q7F5N2-F1
#
_entry.id   AF-A0A1Q7F5N2-F1
#
_cell.length_a   1.000
_cell.length_b   1.000
_cell.length_c   1.000
_cell.angle_alpha   90.00
_cell.angle_beta   90.00
_cell.angle_gamma   90.00
#
_symmetry.space_group_name_H-M   'P 1'
#
loop_
_entity.id
_entity.type
_entity.pdbx_description
1 polymer ?
#
loop_
_entity_poly.entity_id
_entity_poly.type
_entity_poly.pdbx_seq_one_letter_code
_entity_poly.pdbx_strand_id
1 'polypeptide(L)'
;MLINKQMQKGGKVTTGSMAQFRLEPDTEPRIVIIPAELKRALAGDLQLRRWFERLNYSTRKEISAWITQVKSAEARERRAQQIAERLLATMEAERELPPILQVTFARNARAGEGWERMSLSRRRMHLFGIFYYRSPEARARRLAKAVQDAEEFVEKGRR
;
A
#
# COMPACT_ATOMS: atom_id res chain seq x y z
N MET A 1 -16.94 -4.21 3.44
CA MET A 1 -17.91 -5.21 3.94
C MET A 1 -18.55 -5.85 2.73
N LEU A 2 -18.45 -7.17 2.59
CA LEU A 2 -19.11 -7.91 1.50
C LEU A 2 -20.40 -8.52 2.08
N ILE A 3 -21.56 -8.24 1.49
CA ILE A 3 -22.83 -8.81 1.94
C ILE A 3 -23.05 -10.12 1.18
N ASN A 4 -23.05 -11.24 1.90
CA ASN A 4 -23.31 -12.55 1.30
C ASN A 4 -24.81 -12.92 1.33
N LYS A 5 -25.20 -13.99 0.63
CA LYS A 5 -26.60 -14.45 0.55
C LYS A 5 -27.18 -14.84 1.92
N GLN A 6 -26.35 -15.31 2.84
CA GLN A 6 -26.79 -15.69 4.19
C GLN A 6 -27.19 -14.46 5.01
N MET A 7 -26.41 -13.38 4.91
CA MET A 7 -26.73 -12.09 5.54
C MET A 7 -27.99 -11.45 4.94
N GLN A 8 -28.18 -11.55 3.61
CA GLN A 8 -29.41 -11.08 2.95
C GLN A 8 -30.64 -11.82 3.48
N LYS A 9 -30.56 -13.17 3.56
CA LYS A 9 -31.65 -14.00 4.09
C LYS A 9 -31.93 -13.69 5.56
N GLY A 10 -30.90 -13.52 6.39
CA GLY A 10 -31.03 -13.18 7.80
C GLY A 10 -31.65 -11.80 8.04
N GLY A 11 -31.31 -10.82 7.20
CA GLY A 11 -31.91 -9.48 7.24
C GLY A 11 -33.25 -9.36 6.51
N LYS A 12 -33.74 -10.43 5.84
CA LYS A 12 -34.90 -10.41 4.94
C LYS A 12 -34.84 -9.28 3.89
N VAL A 13 -33.63 -9.00 3.40
CA VAL A 13 -33.36 -7.94 2.43
C VAL A 13 -32.97 -8.54 1.08
N THR A 14 -33.43 -7.92 0.00
CA THR A 14 -33.10 -8.31 -1.38
C THR A 14 -32.20 -7.26 -2.02
N THR A 15 -31.61 -7.59 -3.16
CA THR A 15 -30.84 -6.63 -3.97
C THR A 15 -31.70 -5.40 -4.29
N GLY A 16 -31.20 -4.21 -3.95
CA GLY A 16 -31.95 -2.95 -4.10
C GLY A 16 -32.69 -2.49 -2.84
N SER A 17 -32.76 -3.31 -1.79
CA SER A 17 -33.33 -2.93 -0.50
C SER A 17 -32.37 -2.07 0.32
N MET A 18 -32.91 -1.14 1.11
CA MET A 18 -32.16 -0.44 2.15
C MET A 18 -32.08 -1.32 3.40
N ALA A 19 -30.87 -1.44 3.98
CA ALA A 19 -30.64 -2.21 5.20
C ALA A 19 -29.81 -1.37 6.19
N GLN A 20 -30.15 -1.46 7.48
CA GLN A 20 -29.41 -0.79 8.55
C GLN A 20 -28.43 -1.78 9.18
N PHE A 21 -27.17 -1.38 9.30
CA PHE A 21 -26.12 -2.19 9.92
C PHE A 21 -25.65 -1.53 11.20
N ARG A 22 -25.50 -2.33 12.26
CA ARG A 22 -24.74 -1.97 13.45
C ARG A 22 -23.45 -2.77 13.42
N LEU A 23 -22.33 -2.08 13.39
CA LEU A 23 -21.00 -2.68 13.44
C LEU A 23 -20.45 -2.48 14.83
N GLU A 24 -19.97 -3.55 15.45
CA GLU A 24 -19.22 -3.48 16.69
C GLU A 24 -17.73 -3.34 16.36
N PRO A 25 -16.98 -2.46 17.07
CA PRO A 25 -15.55 -2.40 16.94
C PRO A 25 -14.91 -3.76 17.28
N ASP A 26 -14.16 -4.32 16.34
CA ASP A 26 -13.30 -5.47 16.61
C ASP A 26 -12.10 -4.98 17.44
N THR A 27 -12.15 -5.22 18.76
CA THR A 27 -11.10 -4.87 19.71
C THR A 27 -10.08 -5.99 19.92
N GLU A 28 -10.17 -7.10 19.18
CA GLU A 28 -9.21 -8.18 19.34
C GLU A 28 -7.80 -7.74 18.90
N PRO A 29 -6.76 -8.07 19.68
CA PRO A 29 -5.40 -7.70 19.34
C PRO A 29 -4.95 -8.47 18.09
N ARG A 30 -4.91 -7.76 16.96
CA ARG A 30 -4.43 -8.32 15.69
C ARG A 30 -2.91 -8.36 15.68
N ILE A 31 -2.33 -9.51 16.05
CA ILE A 31 -0.88 -9.72 16.09
C ILE A 31 -0.37 -10.22 14.74
N VAL A 32 0.58 -9.50 14.13
CA VAL A 32 1.32 -9.99 12.95
C VAL A 32 2.64 -10.60 13.42
N ILE A 33 2.83 -11.89 13.16
CA ILE A 33 4.12 -12.55 13.38
C ILE A 33 5.05 -12.19 12.23
N ILE A 34 6.04 -11.36 12.50
CA ILE A 34 7.07 -10.97 11.52
C ILE A 34 8.10 -12.10 11.39
N PRO A 35 8.33 -12.65 10.18
CA PRO A 35 9.30 -13.73 9.97
C PRO A 35 10.73 -13.29 10.30
N ALA A 36 11.57 -14.22 10.73
CA ALA A 36 12.94 -13.93 11.17
C ALA A 36 13.80 -13.36 10.04
N GLU A 37 13.59 -13.85 8.83
CA GLU A 37 14.22 -13.39 7.58
C GLU A 37 13.96 -11.90 7.35
N LEU A 38 12.71 -11.44 7.56
CA LEU A 38 12.37 -10.03 7.43
C LEU A 38 12.98 -9.19 8.56
N LYS A 39 12.99 -9.71 9.79
CA LYS A 39 13.67 -9.02 10.91
C LYS A 39 15.15 -8.81 10.62
N ARG A 40 15.83 -9.82 10.05
CA ARG A 40 17.24 -9.72 9.63
C ARG A 40 17.43 -8.70 8.51
N ALA A 41 16.58 -8.74 7.47
CA ALA A 41 16.66 -7.79 6.35
C ALA A 41 16.46 -6.33 6.79
N LEU A 42 15.63 -6.08 7.81
CA LEU A 42 15.41 -4.74 8.37
C LEU A 42 16.43 -4.34 9.44
N ALA A 43 17.29 -5.25 9.92
CA ALA A 43 18.18 -4.98 11.06
C ALA A 43 19.28 -3.96 10.74
N GLY A 44 19.68 -3.86 9.47
CA GLY A 44 20.71 -2.91 9.03
C GLY A 44 20.27 -1.45 9.02
N ASP A 45 18.96 -1.16 9.08
CA ASP A 45 18.44 0.20 9.04
C ASP A 45 17.33 0.39 10.09
N LEU A 46 17.69 1.09 11.17
CA LEU A 46 16.78 1.41 12.27
C LEU A 46 15.63 2.34 11.84
N GLN A 47 15.86 3.24 10.86
CA GLN A 47 14.81 4.12 10.36
C GLN A 47 13.79 3.31 9.56
N LEU A 48 14.26 2.44 8.66
CA LEU A 48 13.42 1.54 7.88
C LEU A 48 12.59 0.62 8.77
N ARG A 49 13.20 0.05 9.81
CA ARG A 49 12.50 -0.80 10.78
C ARG A 49 11.37 -0.05 11.49
N ARG A 50 11.64 1.15 12.00
CA ARG A 50 10.61 2.00 12.66
C ARG A 50 9.51 2.40 11.68
N TRP A 51 9.87 2.70 10.44
CA TRP A 51 8.90 3.04 9.40
C TRP A 51 8.00 1.83 9.06
N PHE A 52 8.58 0.62 8.96
CA PHE A 52 7.83 -0.62 8.76
C PHE A 52 6.85 -0.89 9.91
N GLU A 53 7.27 -0.68 11.16
CA GLU A 53 6.40 -0.86 12.34
C GLU A 53 5.19 0.10 12.35
N ARG A 54 5.32 1.28 11.72
CA ARG A 54 4.23 2.26 11.54
C ARG A 54 3.27 1.91 10.39
N LEU A 55 3.57 0.90 9.57
CA LEU A 55 2.64 0.44 8.54
C LEU A 55 1.40 -0.19 9.18
N ASN A 56 0.26 -0.05 8.50
CA ASN A 56 -0.99 -0.63 8.96
C ASN A 56 -0.90 -2.17 9.06
N TYR A 57 -1.79 -2.75 9.85
CA TYR A 57 -1.83 -4.19 10.10
C TYR A 57 -1.91 -5.00 8.80
N SER A 58 -2.77 -4.61 7.86
CA SER A 58 -3.00 -5.34 6.61
C SER A 58 -1.73 -5.42 5.77
N THR A 59 -1.01 -4.31 5.58
CA THR A 59 0.25 -4.28 4.83
C THR A 59 1.32 -5.15 5.49
N ARG A 60 1.48 -5.08 6.82
CA ARG A 60 2.44 -5.93 7.54
C ARG A 60 2.08 -7.42 7.43
N LYS A 61 0.79 -7.75 7.50
CA LYS A 61 0.26 -9.11 7.33
C LYS A 61 0.51 -9.64 5.92
N GLU A 62 0.20 -8.86 4.88
CA GLU A 62 0.41 -9.25 3.49
C GLU A 62 1.88 -9.49 3.17
N ILE A 63 2.78 -8.61 3.64
CA ILE A 63 4.23 -8.78 3.49
C ILE A 63 4.69 -10.08 4.18
N SER A 64 4.27 -10.29 5.42
CA SER A 64 4.66 -11.50 6.18
C SER A 64 4.15 -12.76 5.49
N ALA A 65 2.88 -12.77 5.07
CA ALA A 65 2.27 -13.88 4.35
C ALA A 65 2.98 -14.17 3.02
N TRP A 66 3.33 -13.14 2.24
CA TRP A 66 4.04 -13.31 0.98
C TRP A 66 5.44 -13.91 1.17
N ILE A 67 6.15 -13.54 2.23
CA ILE A 67 7.44 -14.17 2.55
C ILE A 67 7.22 -15.64 2.94
N THR A 68 6.31 -15.91 3.88
CA THR A 68 6.12 -17.28 4.42
C THR A 68 5.44 -18.24 3.45
N GLN A 69 4.81 -17.74 2.38
CA GLN A 69 4.15 -18.54 1.35
C GLN A 69 5.11 -19.52 0.65
N VAL A 70 6.41 -19.19 0.55
CA VAL A 70 7.42 -20.11 0.00
C VAL A 70 7.97 -21.03 1.10
N LYS A 71 8.20 -22.29 0.74
CA LYS A 71 8.70 -23.32 1.67
C LYS A 71 10.23 -23.25 1.88
N SER A 72 10.98 -22.89 0.84
CA SER A 72 12.45 -22.82 0.92
C SER A 72 12.90 -21.62 1.76
N ALA A 73 13.76 -21.86 2.75
CA ALA A 73 14.35 -20.81 3.60
C ALA A 73 15.13 -19.78 2.75
N GLU A 74 15.93 -20.23 1.79
CA GLU A 74 16.64 -19.35 0.86
C GLU A 74 15.67 -18.49 0.04
N ALA A 75 14.55 -19.06 -0.40
CA ALA A 75 13.52 -18.29 -1.10
C ALA A 75 12.83 -17.26 -0.18
N ARG A 76 12.62 -17.57 1.10
CA ARG A 76 12.11 -16.61 2.10
C ARG A 76 13.08 -15.47 2.30
N GLU A 77 14.37 -15.75 2.42
CA GLU A 77 15.42 -14.72 2.55
C GLU A 77 15.47 -13.82 1.32
N ARG A 78 15.43 -14.39 0.11
CA ARG A 78 15.36 -13.60 -1.13
C ARG A 78 14.12 -12.71 -1.17
N ARG A 79 12.94 -13.20 -0.73
CA ARG A 79 11.72 -12.38 -0.66
C ARG A 79 11.81 -11.31 0.42
N ALA A 80 12.38 -11.62 1.57
CA ALA A 80 12.62 -10.67 2.66
C ALA A 80 13.52 -9.52 2.21
N GLN A 81 14.59 -9.83 1.49
CA GLN A 81 15.48 -8.82 0.94
C GLN A 81 14.80 -7.96 -0.13
N GLN A 82 14.08 -8.59 -1.07
CA GLN A 82 13.33 -7.86 -2.11
C GLN A 82 12.30 -6.89 -1.53
N ILE A 83 11.58 -7.31 -0.49
CA ILE A 83 10.60 -6.41 0.14
C ILE A 83 11.29 -5.33 0.96
N ALA A 84 12.40 -5.62 1.65
CA ALA A 84 13.16 -4.62 2.38
C ALA A 84 13.67 -3.50 1.45
N GLU A 85 14.24 -3.86 0.29
CA GLU A 85 14.65 -2.90 -0.75
C GLU A 85 13.47 -2.04 -1.22
N ARG A 86 12.32 -2.66 -1.50
CA ARG A 86 11.12 -1.94 -1.93
C ARG A 86 10.58 -0.99 -0.85
N LEU A 87 10.60 -1.42 0.41
CA LEU A 87 10.18 -0.61 1.55
C LEU A 87 11.13 0.58 1.74
N LEU A 88 12.44 0.37 1.61
CA LEU A 88 13.45 1.42 1.68
C LEU A 88 13.22 2.48 0.59
N ALA A 89 13.14 2.07 -0.67
CA ALA A 89 12.87 2.97 -1.79
C ALA A 89 11.55 3.75 -1.60
N THR A 90 10.53 3.12 -1.02
CA THR A 90 9.25 3.79 -0.72
C THR A 90 9.40 4.82 0.41
N MET A 91 10.10 4.47 1.49
CA MET A 91 10.36 5.38 2.61
C MET A 91 11.17 6.60 2.17
N GLU A 92 12.21 6.40 1.36
CA GLU A 92 13.02 7.48 0.80
C GLU A 92 12.17 8.36 -0.13
N ALA A 93 11.37 7.76 -1.02
CA ALA A 93 10.51 8.49 -1.94
C ALA A 93 9.38 9.28 -1.26
N GLU A 94 9.00 8.92 -0.03
CA GLU A 94 8.08 9.72 0.79
C GLU A 94 8.75 10.96 1.37
N ARG A 95 10.06 10.91 1.64
CA ARG A 95 10.84 12.05 2.16
C ARG A 95 11.26 12.97 1.03
N GLU A 96 11.72 12.39 -0.06
CA GLU A 96 12.19 13.08 -1.25
C GLU A 96 11.74 12.30 -2.49
N LEU A 97 10.84 12.90 -3.26
CA LEU A 97 10.35 12.26 -4.49
C LEU A 97 11.51 11.99 -5.46
N PRO A 98 11.61 10.80 -6.07
CA PRO A 98 12.61 10.54 -7.09
C PRO A 98 12.55 11.57 -8.24
N PRO A 99 13.68 11.93 -8.86
CA PRO A 99 13.72 12.96 -9.92
C PRO A 99 12.73 12.74 -11.05
N ILE A 100 12.49 11.48 -11.45
CA ILE A 100 11.51 11.15 -12.49
C ILE A 100 10.07 11.55 -12.10
N LEU A 101 9.71 11.41 -10.83
CA LEU A 101 8.40 11.83 -10.31
C LEU A 101 8.34 13.36 -10.21
N GLN A 102 9.40 13.99 -9.71
CA GLN A 102 9.48 15.45 -9.63
C GLN A 102 9.29 16.09 -11.02
N VAL A 103 10.02 15.61 -12.04
CA VAL A 103 9.91 16.12 -13.41
C VAL A 103 8.52 15.90 -13.98
N THR A 104 7.90 14.75 -13.70
CA THR A 104 6.55 14.43 -14.19
C THR A 104 5.49 15.36 -13.57
N PHE A 105 5.56 15.59 -12.25
CA PHE A 105 4.65 16.53 -11.58
C PHE A 105 4.94 17.99 -11.91
N ALA A 106 6.20 18.35 -12.18
CA ALA A 106 6.55 19.69 -12.66
C ALA A 106 5.97 19.96 -14.07
N ARG A 107 5.95 18.94 -14.94
CA ARG A 107 5.32 19.02 -16.27
C ARG A 107 3.79 19.03 -16.22
N ASN A 108 3.21 18.52 -15.13
CA ASN A 108 1.77 18.46 -14.93
C ASN A 108 1.39 19.03 -13.56
N ALA A 109 1.28 20.37 -13.51
CA ALA A 109 1.00 21.10 -12.29
C ALA A 109 -0.30 20.64 -11.58
N ARG A 110 -1.32 20.19 -12.33
CA ARG A 110 -2.57 19.67 -11.76
C ARG A 110 -2.34 18.36 -11.02
N ALA A 111 -1.61 17.43 -11.64
CA ALA A 111 -1.22 16.18 -10.99
C ALA A 111 -0.30 16.45 -9.78
N GLY A 112 0.59 17.44 -9.87
CA GLY A 112 1.43 17.87 -8.75
C GLY A 112 0.61 18.37 -7.55
N GLU A 113 -0.34 19.27 -7.79
CA GLU A 113 -1.27 19.76 -6.75
C GLU A 113 -2.08 18.61 -6.14
N GLY A 114 -2.60 17.72 -6.99
CA GLY A 114 -3.34 16.54 -6.56
C GLY A 114 -2.53 15.63 -5.67
N TRP A 115 -1.27 15.37 -6.05
CA TRP A 115 -0.34 14.55 -5.29
C TRP A 115 -0.09 15.14 -3.90
N GLU A 116 0.15 16.44 -3.79
CA GLU A 116 0.38 17.07 -2.49
C GLU A 116 -0.87 17.09 -1.59
N ARG A 117 -2.05 17.22 -2.19
CA ARG A 117 -3.33 17.17 -1.46
C ARG A 117 -3.71 15.74 -1.05
N MET A 118 -3.14 14.70 -1.65
CA MET A 118 -3.40 13.32 -1.25
C MET A 118 -2.87 13.03 0.15
N SER A 119 -3.60 12.18 0.88
CA SER A 119 -3.11 11.62 2.13
C SER A 119 -1.82 10.82 1.90
N LEU A 120 -0.95 10.85 2.92
CA LEU A 120 0.34 10.15 2.88
C LEU A 120 0.17 8.65 2.61
N SER A 121 -0.88 8.01 3.14
CA SER A 121 -1.18 6.60 2.88
C SER A 121 -1.50 6.31 1.41
N ARG A 122 -2.14 7.25 0.69
CA ARG A 122 -2.48 7.08 -0.73
C ARG A 122 -1.25 7.25 -1.61
N ARG A 123 -0.43 8.28 -1.34
CA ARG A 123 0.88 8.48 -1.99
C ARG A 123 1.79 7.27 -1.80
N ARG A 124 1.90 6.76 -0.57
CA ARG A 124 2.64 5.54 -0.25
C ARG A 124 2.22 4.35 -1.11
N MET A 125 0.92 4.14 -1.30
CA MET A 125 0.43 3.01 -2.11
C MET A 125 0.89 3.11 -3.57
N HIS A 126 0.89 4.31 -4.14
CA HIS A 126 1.43 4.55 -5.49
C HIS A 126 2.93 4.29 -5.55
N LEU A 127 3.71 4.86 -4.63
CA LEU A 127 5.16 4.63 -4.54
C LEU A 127 5.49 3.14 -4.40
N PHE A 128 4.80 2.45 -3.49
CA PHE A 128 4.93 1.01 -3.31
C PHE A 128 4.63 0.25 -4.60
N GLY A 129 3.59 0.65 -5.34
CA GLY A 129 3.26 0.07 -6.65
C GLY A 129 4.29 0.33 -7.74
N ILE A 130 4.91 1.52 -7.76
CA ILE A 130 5.96 1.90 -8.71
C ILE A 130 7.22 1.06 -8.44
N PHE A 131 7.70 1.01 -7.19
CA PHE A 131 8.92 0.27 -6.83
C PHE A 131 8.77 -1.25 -6.83
N TYR A 132 7.54 -1.77 -6.94
CA TYR A 132 7.32 -3.20 -7.12
C TYR A 132 7.94 -3.74 -8.40
N TYR A 133 7.78 -3.02 -9.50
CA TYR A 133 8.25 -3.49 -10.80
C TYR A 133 9.72 -3.15 -10.99
N ARG A 134 10.50 -4.06 -11.57
CA ARG A 134 11.88 -3.80 -11.97
C ARG A 134 11.98 -3.25 -13.40
N SER A 135 11.05 -3.60 -14.28
CA SER A 135 11.09 -3.14 -15.67
C SER A 135 10.73 -1.65 -15.79
N PRO A 136 11.51 -0.86 -16.57
CA PRO A 136 11.22 0.56 -16.77
C PRO A 136 9.82 0.82 -17.30
N GLU A 137 9.35 0.00 -18.25
CA GLU A 137 8.02 0.15 -18.85
C GLU A 137 6.88 -0.06 -17.84
N ALA A 138 6.99 -1.09 -16.98
CA ALA A 138 5.95 -1.33 -15.98
C ALA A 138 5.97 -0.25 -14.89
N ARG A 139 7.14 0.28 -14.53
CA ARG A 139 7.26 1.45 -13.66
C ARG A 139 6.59 2.66 -14.30
N ALA A 140 6.82 2.92 -15.59
CA ALA A 140 6.20 4.02 -16.32
C ALA A 140 4.67 3.91 -16.33
N ARG A 141 4.11 2.70 -16.54
CA ARG A 141 2.65 2.46 -16.45
C ARG A 141 2.10 2.75 -15.05
N ARG A 142 2.83 2.37 -14.00
CA ARG A 142 2.43 2.65 -12.61
C ARG A 142 2.54 4.14 -12.27
N LEU A 143 3.55 4.82 -12.80
CA LEU A 143 3.68 6.27 -12.70
C LEU A 143 2.50 6.97 -13.40
N ALA A 144 2.17 6.60 -14.63
CA ALA A 144 1.03 7.16 -15.35
C ALA A 144 -0.28 7.01 -14.55
N LYS A 145 -0.48 5.86 -13.89
CA LYS A 145 -1.63 5.65 -13.00
C LYS A 145 -1.61 6.55 -11.77
N ALA A 146 -0.44 6.81 -11.19
CA ALA A 146 -0.31 7.72 -10.05
C ALA A 146 -0.63 9.18 -10.44
N VAL A 147 -0.19 9.60 -11.63
CA VAL A 147 -0.51 10.92 -12.21
C VAL A 147 -2.01 11.07 -12.43
N GLN A 148 -2.64 10.10 -13.11
CA GLN A 148 -4.08 10.11 -13.35
C GLN A 148 -4.88 10.20 -12.05
N ASP A 149 -4.52 9.38 -11.05
CA ASP A 149 -5.20 9.39 -9.76
C ASP A 149 -5.08 10.73 -9.04
N ALA A 150 -3.95 11.43 -9.21
CA ALA A 150 -3.73 12.77 -8.68
C ALA A 150 -4.56 13.84 -9.38
N GLU A 151 -4.66 13.79 -10.70
CA GLU A 151 -5.55 14.67 -11.45
C GLU A 151 -7.02 14.48 -11.03
N GLU A 152 -7.48 13.23 -10.95
CA GLU A 152 -8.84 12.91 -10.53
C GLU A 152 -9.13 13.37 -9.09
N PHE A 153 -8.12 13.37 -8.21
CA PHE A 153 -8.27 13.85 -6.84
C PHE A 153 -8.59 15.35 -6.78
N VAL A 154 -7.92 16.15 -7.62
CA VAL A 154 -8.20 17.59 -7.72
C VAL A 154 -9.60 17.83 -8.29
N GLU A 155 -9.98 17.10 -9.34
CA GLU A 155 -11.29 17.23 -9.97
C GLU A 155 -12.44 16.91 -9.02
N LYS A 156 -12.32 15.81 -8.26
CA LYS A 156 -13.34 15.41 -7.28
C LYS A 156 -13.38 16.35 -6.07
N GLY A 157 -12.26 16.97 -5.71
CA GLY A 157 -12.20 17.97 -4.64
C GLY A 157 -12.68 19.37 -5.04
N ARG A 158 -13.04 19.60 -6.32
CA ARG A 158 -13.65 20.84 -6.83
C ARG A 158 -15.17 20.76 -7.00
N ARG A 159 -15.75 19.56 -6.89
CA ARG A 159 -17.20 19.31 -6.92
C ARG A 159 -17.74 19.22 -5.50
#